data_AF-A0A2K3P1U5-F1
#
_entry.id   AF-A0A2K3P1U5-F1
#
_cell.length_a   1.000
_cell.length_b   1.000
_cell.length_c   1.000
_cell.angle_alpha   90.00
_cell.angle_beta   90.00
_cell.angle_gamma   90.00
#
_symmetry.space_group_name_H-M   'P 1'
#
loop_
_entity.id
_entity.type
_entity.pdbx_description
1 polymer ?
#
loop_
_entity_poly.entity_id
_entity_poly.type
_entity_poly.pdbx_seq_one_letter_code
_entity_poly.pdbx_strand_id
1 'polypeptide(L)'
;RQYKLPMGNIIPFPKSNDPSSAQDFPPGKHVLAVYPGTTALYKATVVHGHRRRKTDDYVLEFDDDEEDGSLPQRTVPFHKVVPLPEGHRQ
;
A
#
# COMPACT_ATOMS: atom_id res chain seq x y z
N ARG A 1 -20.96 -11.14 4.15
CA ARG A 1 -20.33 -12.49 4.24
C ARG A 1 -19.40 -12.48 5.45
N GLN A 2 -19.17 -13.63 6.09
CA GLN A 2 -18.24 -13.76 7.22
C GLN A 2 -17.19 -14.81 6.87
N TYR A 3 -15.94 -14.58 7.27
CA TYR A 3 -14.80 -15.45 7.00
C TYR A 3 -14.06 -15.75 8.31
N LYS A 4 -13.54 -16.97 8.46
CA LYS A 4 -12.65 -17.38 9.56
C LYS A 4 -11.24 -17.51 8.99
N LEU A 5 -10.29 -16.75 9.53
CA LEU A 5 -8.92 -16.70 9.04
C LEU A 5 -7.93 -16.79 10.21
N PRO A 6 -6.75 -17.39 10.01
CA PRO A 6 -5.65 -17.27 10.96
C PRO A 6 -5.19 -15.81 11.09
N MET A 7 -4.63 -15.44 12.25
CA MET A 7 -4.12 -14.08 12.48
C MET A 7 -3.02 -13.67 11.48
N GLY A 8 -2.22 -14.62 10.99
CA GLY A 8 -1.19 -14.34 9.97
C GLY A 8 -1.74 -13.91 8.61
N ASN A 9 -3.05 -14.07 8.36
CA ASN A 9 -3.73 -13.65 7.14
C ASN A 9 -4.45 -12.30 7.30
N ILE A 10 -4.25 -11.61 8.43
CA ILE A 10 -4.89 -10.34 8.74
C ILE A 10 -3.81 -9.28 8.89
N ILE A 11 -3.85 -8.26 8.03
CA ILE A 11 -2.94 -7.12 8.09
C ILE A 11 -3.73 -5.91 8.61
N PRO A 12 -3.39 -5.36 9.79
CA PRO A 12 -4.06 -4.17 10.29
C PRO A 12 -3.63 -2.95 9.48
N PHE A 13 -4.60 -2.12 9.10
CA PHE A 13 -4.32 -0.84 8.46
C PHE A 13 -4.03 0.25 9.50
N PRO A 14 -3.19 1.25 9.16
CA PRO A 14 -3.09 2.48 9.94
C PRO A 14 -4.46 3.17 10.03
N LYS A 15 -4.70 3.88 11.12
CA LYS A 15 -5.93 4.67 11.27
C LYS A 15 -5.82 5.96 10.47
N SER A 16 -6.85 6.31 9.71
CA SER A 16 -6.86 7.53 8.88
C SER A 16 -6.72 8.83 9.68
N ASN A 17 -7.16 8.84 10.95
CA ASN A 17 -7.08 9.98 11.86
C ASN A 17 -5.84 9.99 12.77
N ASP A 18 -4.99 8.96 12.70
CA ASP A 18 -3.82 8.82 13.56
C ASP A 18 -2.57 8.43 12.73
N PRO A 19 -1.83 9.43 12.22
CA PRO A 19 -0.64 9.21 11.41
C PRO A 19 0.52 8.57 12.19
N SER A 20 0.47 8.60 13.53
CA SER A 20 1.50 7.96 14.36
C SER A 20 1.43 6.43 14.29
N SER A 21 0.26 5.88 13.96
CA SER A 21 0.05 4.45 13.74
C SER A 21 0.61 3.94 12.40
N ALA A 22 1.02 4.84 11.51
CA ALA A 22 1.51 4.49 10.18
C ALA A 22 3.02 4.20 10.17
N GLN A 23 3.37 3.09 9.52
CA GLN A 23 4.75 2.82 9.12
C GLN A 23 5.14 3.73 7.96
N ASP A 24 6.40 4.17 7.95
CA ASP A 24 6.96 4.98 6.87
C ASP A 24 7.72 4.09 5.89
N PHE A 25 7.46 4.25 4.59
CA PHE A 25 8.04 3.44 3.54
C PHE A 25 8.91 4.31 2.60
N PRO A 26 10.22 4.03 2.50
CA PRO A 26 11.09 4.80 1.62
C PRO A 26 10.85 4.44 0.14
N PRO A 27 11.24 5.30 -0.81
CA PRO A 27 11.29 4.96 -2.23
C PRO A 27 12.02 3.65 -2.51
N GLY A 28 11.52 2.88 -3.48
CA GLY A 28 12.00 1.54 -3.86
C GLY A 28 11.47 0.41 -2.96
N LYS A 29 10.77 0.71 -1.86
CA LYS A 29 10.20 -0.33 -0.99
C LYS A 29 8.96 -0.96 -1.64
N HIS A 30 8.87 -2.30 -1.57
CA HIS A 30 7.64 -3.02 -1.89
C HIS A 30 6.65 -3.01 -0.73
N VAL A 31 5.40 -2.74 -1.04
CA VAL A 31 4.26 -2.64 -0.11
C VAL A 31 3.04 -3.35 -0.67
N LEU A 32 2.03 -3.53 0.16
CA LEU A 32 0.67 -3.80 -0.30
C LEU A 32 -0.14 -2.51 -0.19
N ALA A 33 -0.89 -2.18 -1.24
CA ALA A 33 -1.70 -0.97 -1.26
C ALA A 33 -3.07 -1.23 -1.90
N VAL A 34 -4.08 -0.49 -1.44
CA VAL A 34 -5.42 -0.57 -2.03
C VAL A 34 -5.42 0.18 -3.36
N TYR A 35 -5.77 -0.51 -4.46
CA TYR A 35 -5.84 0.13 -5.76
C TYR A 35 -6.97 1.17 -5.79
N PRO A 36 -6.75 2.38 -6.38
CA PRO A 36 -7.75 3.43 -6.43
C PRO A 36 -9.11 2.96 -6.96
N GLY A 37 -10.20 3.33 -6.28
CA GLY A 37 -11.56 2.92 -6.65
C GLY A 37 -11.94 1.48 -6.29
N THR A 38 -11.05 0.70 -5.69
CA THR A 38 -11.31 -0.69 -5.28
C THR A 38 -11.24 -0.87 -3.76
N THR A 39 -11.44 -2.11 -3.32
CA THR A 39 -11.27 -2.56 -1.94
C THR A 39 -10.20 -3.65 -1.79
N ALA A 40 -9.44 -3.94 -2.85
CA ALA A 40 -8.46 -5.01 -2.90
C ALA A 40 -7.02 -4.47 -2.77
N LEU A 41 -6.16 -5.28 -2.17
CA LEU A 41 -4.74 -5.01 -1.99
C LEU A 41 -3.92 -5.64 -3.12
N TYR A 42 -2.99 -4.87 -3.67
CA TYR A 42 -2.05 -5.32 -4.72
C TYR A 42 -0.63 -4.96 -4.33
N LYS A 43 0.35 -5.69 -4.87
CA LYS A 43 1.76 -5.34 -4.70
C LYS A 43 2.07 -4.06 -5.45
N ALA A 44 2.81 -3.18 -4.80
CA ALA A 44 3.27 -1.95 -5.40
C ALA A 44 4.67 -1.58 -4.92
N THR A 45 5.34 -0.73 -5.70
CA THR A 45 6.63 -0.15 -5.38
C THR A 45 6.45 1.33 -5.06
N VAL A 46 7.03 1.78 -3.94
CA VAL A 46 7.01 3.20 -3.56
C VAL A 46 7.92 3.98 -4.49
N VAL A 47 7.37 4.90 -5.28
CA VAL A 47 8.14 5.82 -6.13
C VAL A 47 8.52 7.05 -5.32
N HIS A 48 7.55 7.63 -4.62
CA HIS A 48 7.77 8.75 -3.71
C HIS A 48 7.09 8.50 -2.37
N GLY A 49 7.87 8.62 -1.29
CA GLY A 49 7.34 8.66 0.07
C GLY A 49 6.71 10.01 0.41
N HIS A 50 6.32 10.17 1.66
CA HIS A 50 5.75 11.40 2.19
C HIS A 50 6.71 12.58 2.05
N ARG A 51 6.40 13.55 1.19
CA ARG A 51 7.31 14.67 0.89
C ARG A 51 7.45 15.68 2.04
N ARG A 52 6.41 15.86 2.88
CA ARG A 52 6.44 16.84 3.97
C ARG A 52 5.83 16.35 5.28
N ARG A 53 4.78 15.53 5.25
CA ARG A 53 4.10 15.02 6.44
C ARG A 53 3.71 13.56 6.25
N LYS A 54 3.79 12.75 7.32
CA LYS A 54 3.33 11.35 7.32
C LYS A 54 1.87 11.13 6.88
N THR A 55 1.07 12.19 6.83
CA THR A 55 -0.31 12.18 6.34
C THR A 55 -0.43 12.28 4.82
N ASP A 56 0.66 12.66 4.14
CA ASP A 56 0.65 12.89 2.70
C ASP A 56 0.39 11.57 1.96
N ASP A 57 -0.02 11.67 0.70
CA ASP A 57 -0.21 10.47 -0.10
C ASP A 57 1.14 9.91 -0.58
N TYR A 58 1.19 8.58 -0.74
CA TYR A 58 2.25 7.90 -1.46
C TYR A 58 2.02 7.98 -2.96
N VAL A 59 3.13 8.02 -3.71
CA VAL A 59 3.10 7.75 -5.15
C VAL A 59 3.64 6.35 -5.38
N LEU A 60 2.82 5.48 -5.95
CA LEU A 60 3.09 4.06 -6.11
C LEU A 60 3.00 3.65 -7.59
N GLU A 61 3.81 2.66 -7.96
CA GLU A 61 3.67 1.89 -9.20
C GLU A 61 3.19 0.49 -8.82
N PHE A 62 2.02 0.09 -9.32
CA PHE A 62 1.44 -1.23 -9.03
C PHE A 62 1.97 -2.26 -10.04
N ASP A 63 2.38 -3.44 -9.55
CA ASP A 63 3.03 -4.45 -10.39
C ASP A 63 2.12 -4.95 -11.55
N ASP A 64 0.80 -4.88 -11.40
CA ASP A 64 -0.21 -5.37 -12.37
C ASP A 64 -0.91 -4.26 -13.18
N ASP A 65 -0.47 -3.00 -13.08
CA ASP A 65 -1.15 -1.83 -13.68
C ASP A 65 -0.45 -1.33 -14.96
N GLU A 66 0.22 -2.21 -15.72
CA GLU A 66 0.97 -1.81 -16.92
C GLU A 66 0.07 -1.22 -18.01
N GLU A 67 0.40 0.01 -18.45
CA GLU A 67 -0.26 0.75 -19.51
C GLU A 67 0.81 1.27 -20.50
N ASP A 68 0.63 0.99 -21.80
CA ASP A 68 1.55 1.40 -22.88
C ASP A 68 3.03 1.04 -22.64
N GLY A 69 3.29 -0.10 -21.99
CA GLY A 69 4.63 -0.61 -21.69
C GLY A 69 5.32 0.09 -20.50
N SER A 70 4.55 0.79 -19.67
CA SER A 70 5.04 1.44 -18.45
C SER A 70 4.08 1.24 -17.28
N LEU A 71 4.59 1.30 -16.05
CA LEU A 71 3.74 1.32 -14.86
C LEU A 71 3.36 2.78 -14.55
N PRO A 72 2.05 3.13 -14.56
CA PRO A 72 1.59 4.46 -14.22
C PRO A 72 1.74 4.72 -12.72
N GLN A 73 1.98 5.99 -12.38
CA GLN A 73 2.07 6.43 -11.00
C GLN A 73 0.69 6.74 -10.43
N ARG A 74 0.33 6.05 -9.34
CA ARG A 74 -0.94 6.22 -8.63
C ARG A 74 -0.72 6.84 -7.26
N THR A 75 -1.56 7.81 -6.93
CA THR A 75 -1.57 8.45 -5.61
C THR A 75 -2.45 7.67 -4.64
N VAL A 76 -1.88 7.22 -3.52
CA VAL A 76 -2.59 6.40 -2.52
C VAL A 76 -2.37 6.96 -1.12
N PRO A 77 -3.43 7.18 -0.33
CA PRO A 77 -3.29 7.74 1.01
C PRO A 77 -2.58 6.77 1.95
N PHE A 78 -1.84 7.31 2.92
CA PHE A 78 -1.00 6.54 3.86
C PHE A 78 -1.76 5.39 4.56
N HIS A 79 -3.02 5.63 4.96
CA HIS A 79 -3.85 4.66 5.68
C HIS A 79 -4.43 3.56 4.78
N LYS A 80 -4.01 3.50 3.51
CA LYS A 80 -4.31 2.43 2.55
C LYS A 80 -3.04 1.68 2.10
N VAL A 81 -1.90 1.96 2.72
CA VAL A 81 -0.62 1.31 2.44
C VAL A 81 -0.17 0.54 3.67
N VAL A 82 0.21 -0.73 3.49
CA VAL A 82 0.61 -1.65 4.57
C VAL A 82 1.89 -2.40 4.16
N PRO A 83 2.68 -2.93 5.12
CA PRO A 83 3.88 -3.69 4.76
C PRO A 83 3.52 -4.94 3.97
N LEU A 84 4.34 -5.27 2.98
CA LEU A 84 4.30 -6.59 2.33
C LEU A 84 4.88 -7.64 3.31
N PRO A 85 4.11 -8.64 3.77
CA PRO A 85 4.63 -9.66 4.69
C PRO A 85 5.75 -10.47 4.05
N GLU A 86 6.77 -10.83 4.84
CA GLU A 86 7.85 -11.70 4.39
C GLU A 86 7.30 -13.08 3.99
N GLY A 87 7.74 -13.60 2.84
CA GLY A 87 7.26 -14.88 2.31
C GLY A 87 5.90 -14.83 1.62
N HIS A 88 5.30 -13.65 1.44
CA HIS A 88 4.08 -13.52 0.64
C HIS A 88 4.41 -13.77 -0.84
N ARG A 89 4.13 -14.99 -1.31
CA ARG A 89 4.05 -15.31 -2.74
C ARG A 89 2.65 -14.97 -3.21
N GLN A 90 2.54 -13.95 -4.07
CA GLN A 90 1.37 -13.77 -4.93
C GLN A 90 1.43 -14.76 -6.08
#